data_AF-A0A6V7HCZ0-F1
#
_entry.id   AF-A0A6V7HCZ0-F1
#
_cell.length_a   1.000
_cell.length_b   1.000
_cell.length_c   1.000
_cell.angle_alpha   90.00
_cell.angle_beta   90.00
_cell.angle_gamma   90.00
#
_symmetry.space_group_name_H-M   'P 1'
#
loop_
_entity.id
_entity.type
_entity.pdbx_description
1 polymer ?
#
loop_
_entity_poly.entity_id
_entity_poly.type
_entity_poly.pdbx_seq_one_letter_code
_entity_poly.pdbx_strand_id
1 'polypeptide(L)'
;IFGEDVAFGGVFRCTMNLQKEFGNDRVFNTPLCEQGIAGFGIGLAISGVTAIAEIQFADYIFPAFDQLVNEAAKMRYRSGGEFECGKLTVRAPCGAVGHGGLYHSQSPEAYFAHTPGLK
;
A
#
# COMPACT_ATOMS: atom_id res chain seq x y z
N ILE A 1 1.82 -3.07 9.73
CA ILE A 1 2.69 -2.74 8.58
C ILE A 1 2.95 -4.04 7.84
N PHE A 2 2.76 -4.08 6.54
CA PHE A 2 2.96 -5.28 5.76
C PHE A 2 3.29 -4.92 4.31
N GLY A 3 3.98 -5.82 3.62
CA GLY A 3 4.42 -5.68 2.24
C GLY A 3 5.58 -6.61 1.98
N GLU A 4 6.20 -6.49 0.81
CA GLU A 4 7.40 -7.26 0.48
C GLU A 4 8.59 -6.77 1.28
N ASP A 5 9.32 -7.69 1.91
CA ASP A 5 10.61 -7.43 2.56
C ASP A 5 10.62 -6.46 3.77
N VAL A 6 9.45 -6.04 4.26
CA VAL A 6 9.34 -5.09 5.38
C VAL A 6 9.85 -5.65 6.71
N ALA A 7 9.87 -6.98 6.89
CA ALA A 7 10.21 -7.63 8.16
C ALA A 7 11.66 -7.39 8.60
N PHE A 8 12.62 -7.54 7.68
CA PHE A 8 14.04 -7.33 8.00
C PHE A 8 14.42 -5.83 8.02
N GLY A 9 13.52 -4.98 7.52
CA GLY A 9 13.67 -3.51 7.52
C GLY A 9 13.31 -2.84 6.21
N GLY A 10 12.96 -3.60 5.17
CA GLY A 10 12.68 -3.09 3.84
C GLY A 10 13.95 -2.78 3.04
N VAL A 11 13.83 -2.79 1.71
CA VAL A 11 14.96 -2.53 0.79
C VAL A 11 15.54 -1.11 0.93
N PHE A 12 14.73 -0.17 1.45
CA PHE A 12 15.14 1.20 1.79
C PHE A 12 15.32 1.46 3.30
N ARG A 13 15.35 0.40 4.13
CA ARG A 13 15.48 0.48 5.59
C ARG A 13 14.37 1.27 6.32
N CYS A 14 13.25 1.56 5.66
CA CYS A 14 12.16 2.36 6.24
C CYS A 14 11.49 1.69 7.45
N THR A 15 11.54 0.37 7.57
CA THR A 15 10.90 -0.40 8.65
C THR A 15 11.92 -1.09 9.55
N MET A 16 13.20 -0.69 9.47
CA MET A 16 14.29 -1.29 10.24
C MET A 16 13.97 -1.28 11.74
N ASN A 17 14.22 -2.41 12.39
CA ASN A 17 13.93 -2.68 13.81
C ASN A 17 12.46 -2.66 14.24
N LEU A 18 11.50 -2.26 13.40
CA LEU A 18 10.09 -2.21 13.79
C LEU A 18 9.53 -3.59 14.13
N GLN A 19 9.90 -4.63 13.38
CA GLN A 19 9.47 -6.00 13.71
C GLN A 19 10.03 -6.47 15.05
N LYS A 20 11.29 -6.13 15.36
CA LYS A 20 11.92 -6.47 16.63
C LYS A 20 11.23 -5.78 17.82
N GLU A 21 10.80 -4.53 17.63
CA GLU A 21 10.15 -3.74 18.67
C GLU A 21 8.67 -4.09 18.85
N PHE A 22 7.93 -4.25 17.75
CA PHE A 22 6.46 -4.38 17.76
C PHE A 22 5.94 -5.79 17.48
N GLY A 23 6.82 -6.74 17.21
CA GLY A 23 6.48 -8.15 16.95
C GLY A 23 6.19 -8.46 15.48
N ASN A 24 6.33 -9.73 15.13
CA ASN A 24 6.03 -10.28 13.79
C ASN A 24 4.54 -10.18 13.44
N ASP A 25 3.63 -10.22 14.42
CA ASP A 25 2.20 -10.09 14.17
C ASP A 25 1.79 -8.68 13.67
N ARG A 26 2.65 -7.67 13.90
CA ARG A 26 2.38 -6.26 13.53
C ARG A 26 3.20 -5.75 12.35
N VAL A 27 4.36 -6.36 12.11
CA VAL A 27 5.26 -6.06 10.99
C VAL A 27 5.66 -7.37 10.34
N PHE A 28 5.13 -7.65 9.15
CA PHE A 28 5.32 -8.96 8.50
C PHE A 28 5.43 -8.84 6.98
N ASN A 29 6.15 -9.80 6.39
CA ASN A 29 6.23 -9.94 4.94
C ASN A 29 4.94 -10.53 4.38
N THR A 30 4.55 -10.07 3.19
CA THR A 30 3.53 -10.70 2.36
C THR A 30 4.17 -11.58 1.28
N PRO A 31 3.41 -12.46 0.61
CA PRO A 31 3.79 -12.94 -0.71
C PRO A 31 4.01 -11.78 -1.70
N LEU A 32 4.78 -12.04 -2.74
CA LEU A 32 5.13 -11.07 -3.79
C LEU A 32 3.94 -10.89 -4.75
N CYS A 33 3.04 -9.96 -4.42
CA CYS A 33 1.76 -9.77 -5.11
C CYS A 33 1.07 -8.47 -4.66
N GLU A 34 1.22 -7.39 -5.43
CA GLU A 34 0.79 -6.05 -5.04
C GLU A 34 -0.75 -5.91 -4.97
N GLN A 35 -1.47 -6.56 -5.88
CA GLN A 35 -2.93 -6.64 -5.80
C GLN A 35 -3.40 -7.34 -4.52
N GLY A 36 -2.66 -8.36 -4.08
CA GLY A 36 -2.90 -9.06 -2.82
C GLY A 36 -2.62 -8.17 -1.63
N ILE A 37 -1.52 -7.41 -1.64
CA ILE A 37 -1.16 -6.44 -0.60
C ILE A 37 -2.27 -5.40 -0.43
N ALA A 38 -2.72 -4.77 -1.52
CA ALA A 38 -3.78 -3.76 -1.45
C ALA A 38 -5.12 -4.35 -0.97
N GLY A 39 -5.57 -5.46 -1.57
CA GLY A 39 -6.83 -6.11 -1.18
C GLY A 39 -6.83 -6.58 0.28
N PHE A 40 -5.72 -7.16 0.73
CA PHE A 40 -5.53 -7.55 2.13
C PHE A 40 -5.60 -6.35 3.07
N GLY A 41 -4.94 -5.24 2.71
CA GLY A 41 -5.00 -3.99 3.47
C GLY A 41 -6.40 -3.39 3.57
N ILE A 42 -7.17 -3.43 2.49
CA ILE A 42 -8.58 -3.01 2.48
C ILE A 42 -9.39 -3.85 3.46
N GLY A 43 -9.25 -5.19 3.43
CA GLY A 43 -9.96 -6.09 4.35
C GLY A 43 -9.64 -5.82 5.83
N LEU A 44 -8.36 -5.61 6.16
CA LEU A 44 -7.93 -5.22 7.50
C LEU A 44 -8.54 -3.88 7.93
N ALA A 45 -8.54 -2.88 7.04
CA ALA A 45 -9.08 -1.56 7.32
C ALA A 45 -10.60 -1.58 7.54
N ILE A 46 -11.35 -2.37 6.75
CA ILE A 46 -12.80 -2.60 6.95
C ILE A 46 -13.06 -3.23 8.31
N SER A 47 -12.16 -4.11 8.77
CA SER A 47 -12.24 -4.73 10.10
C SER A 47 -11.84 -3.78 11.24
N GLY A 48 -11.55 -2.51 10.93
CA GLY A 48 -11.23 -1.47 11.90
C GLY A 48 -9.75 -1.39 12.31
N VAL A 49 -8.87 -2.16 11.67
CA VAL A 49 -7.42 -2.16 11.93
C VAL A 49 -6.73 -1.08 11.12
N THR A 50 -5.75 -0.38 11.71
CA THR A 50 -4.88 0.51 10.95
C THR A 50 -3.93 -0.29 10.07
N ALA A 51 -4.18 -0.30 8.76
CA ALA A 51 -3.44 -1.05 7.76
C ALA A 51 -2.46 -0.13 7.04
N ILE A 52 -1.16 -0.37 7.23
CA ILE A 52 -0.09 0.37 6.53
C ILE A 52 0.57 -0.61 5.58
N ALA A 53 0.19 -0.53 4.31
CA ALA A 53 0.67 -1.37 3.23
C ALA A 53 1.88 -0.72 2.54
N GLU A 54 2.90 -1.50 2.22
CA GLU A 54 4.05 -1.06 1.43
C GLU A 54 4.02 -1.71 0.04
N ILE A 55 4.04 -0.88 -1.01
CA ILE A 55 4.38 -1.28 -2.36
C ILE A 55 5.84 -0.89 -2.58
N GLN A 56 6.67 -1.83 -3.03
CA GLN A 56 8.13 -1.68 -2.94
C GLN A 56 8.70 -0.53 -3.80
N PHE A 57 8.05 -0.21 -4.93
CA PHE A 57 8.24 1.01 -5.72
C PHE A 57 6.91 1.47 -6.30
N ALA A 58 6.71 2.77 -6.46
CA ALA A 58 5.51 3.33 -7.08
C ALA A 58 5.30 2.81 -8.52
N ASP A 59 6.39 2.45 -9.21
CA ASP A 59 6.38 1.77 -10.50
C ASP A 59 5.60 0.43 -10.48
N TYR A 60 5.55 -0.24 -9.33
CA TYR A 60 4.90 -1.54 -9.13
C TYR A 60 3.51 -1.42 -8.50
N ILE A 61 2.94 -0.22 -8.39
CA ILE A 61 1.60 -0.04 -7.81
C ILE A 61 0.46 -0.44 -8.77
N PHE A 62 0.75 -0.53 -10.07
CA PHE A 62 -0.27 -0.73 -11.10
C PHE A 62 -1.01 -2.08 -11.04
N PRO A 63 -0.41 -3.22 -10.64
CA PRO A 63 -1.18 -4.43 -10.37
C PRO A 63 -2.26 -4.21 -9.29
N ALA A 64 -2.02 -3.33 -8.32
CA ALA A 64 -2.97 -2.96 -7.28
C ALA A 64 -4.00 -1.89 -7.72
N PHE A 65 -3.90 -1.35 -8.94
CA PHE A 65 -4.70 -0.20 -9.37
C PHE A 65 -6.20 -0.45 -9.27
N ASP A 66 -6.68 -1.63 -9.65
CA ASP A 66 -8.10 -1.99 -9.53
C ASP A 66 -8.57 -2.01 -8.07
N GLN A 67 -7.79 -2.61 -7.16
CA GLN A 67 -8.09 -2.61 -5.73
C GLN A 67 -8.12 -1.19 -5.15
N LEU A 68 -7.21 -0.30 -5.57
CA LEU A 68 -7.20 1.06 -5.05
C LEU A 68 -8.33 1.91 -5.65
N VAL A 69 -8.56 1.80 -6.96
CA VAL A 69 -9.49 2.68 -7.69
C VAL A 69 -10.93 2.22 -7.58
N ASN A 70 -11.22 0.93 -7.76
CA ASN A 70 -12.59 0.40 -7.74
C ASN A 70 -13.03 -0.03 -6.36
N GLU A 71 -12.13 -0.58 -5.54
CA GLU A 71 -12.49 -1.08 -4.21
C GLU A 71 -12.26 -0.02 -3.12
N ALA A 72 -11.02 0.38 -2.86
CA ALA A 72 -10.68 1.26 -1.74
C ALA A 72 -11.36 2.63 -1.85
N ALA A 73 -11.20 3.31 -2.99
CA ALA A 73 -11.72 4.66 -3.21
C ALA A 73 -13.25 4.74 -3.04
N LYS A 74 -13.96 3.67 -3.40
CA LYS A 74 -15.42 3.65 -3.48
C LYS A 74 -16.07 2.95 -2.30
N MET A 75 -15.31 2.29 -1.42
CA MET A 75 -15.85 1.46 -0.32
C MET A 75 -16.89 2.20 0.53
N ARG A 76 -16.54 3.39 1.02
CA ARG A 76 -17.41 4.20 1.88
C ARG A 76 -18.64 4.72 1.14
N TYR A 77 -18.48 5.09 -0.13
CA TYR A 77 -19.57 5.61 -0.95
C TYR A 77 -20.57 4.50 -1.32
N ARG A 78 -20.07 3.36 -1.81
CA ARG A 78 -20.91 2.24 -2.26
C ARG A 78 -21.68 1.55 -1.13
N SER A 79 -21.19 1.66 0.10
CA SER A 79 -21.83 1.10 1.30
C SER A 79 -22.80 2.06 1.98
N GLY A 80 -22.98 3.29 1.48
CA GLY A 80 -23.76 4.31 2.20
C GLY A 80 -23.15 4.70 3.56
N GLY A 81 -21.85 4.43 3.77
CA GLY A 81 -21.15 4.69 5.02
C GLY A 81 -21.16 3.54 6.03
N GLU A 82 -21.79 2.39 5.73
CA GLU A 82 -21.79 1.23 6.63
C GLU A 82 -20.43 0.55 6.74
N PHE A 83 -19.66 0.55 5.65
CA PHE A 83 -18.30 0.01 5.59
C PHE A 83 -17.34 1.04 5.02
N GLU A 84 -16.16 1.19 5.60
CA GLU A 84 -15.11 2.04 5.08
C GLU A 84 -13.72 1.43 5.30
N CYS A 85 -12.76 1.80 4.46
CA CYS A 85 -11.36 1.42 4.60
C CYS A 85 -10.46 2.64 4.86
N GLY A 86 -10.98 3.67 5.54
CA GLY A 86 -10.25 4.93 5.78
C GLY A 86 -9.00 4.80 6.66
N LYS A 87 -8.84 3.65 7.34
CA LYS A 87 -7.63 3.29 8.11
C LYS A 87 -6.54 2.61 7.27
N LEU A 88 -6.72 2.52 5.95
CA LEU A 88 -5.69 2.08 5.02
C LEU A 88 -4.78 3.24 4.65
N THR A 89 -3.47 2.98 4.63
CA THR A 89 -2.48 3.85 4.00
C THR A 89 -1.55 2.98 3.17
N VAL A 90 -1.37 3.34 1.89
CA VAL A 90 -0.41 2.70 1.00
C VAL A 90 0.79 3.62 0.84
N ARG A 91 1.98 3.14 1.17
CA ARG A 91 3.25 3.87 0.99
C ARG A 91 4.08 3.21 -0.11
N ALA A 92 4.72 4.02 -0.93
CA ALA A 92 5.63 3.55 -1.98
C ALA A 92 6.76 4.58 -2.19
N PRO A 93 8.01 4.14 -2.40
CA PRO A 93 9.08 4.98 -2.94
C PRO A 93 8.70 5.49 -4.34
N CYS A 94 8.96 6.76 -4.64
CA CYS A 94 8.47 7.41 -5.85
C CYS A 94 9.48 8.43 -6.38
N GLY A 95 9.47 8.67 -7.69
CA GLY A 95 10.27 9.70 -8.35
C GLY A 95 11.64 9.23 -8.83
N ALA A 96 12.28 10.09 -9.64
CA ALA A 96 13.57 9.78 -10.26
C ALA A 96 14.71 9.69 -9.24
N VAL A 97 15.60 8.70 -9.44
CA VAL A 97 16.80 8.45 -8.60
C VAL A 97 18.11 8.53 -9.39
N GLY A 98 18.09 9.19 -10.56
CA GLY A 98 19.26 9.38 -11.43
C GLY A 98 19.57 8.18 -12.34
N HIS A 99 19.51 6.96 -11.83
CA HIS A 99 19.85 5.73 -12.57
C HIS A 99 18.75 4.64 -12.50
N GLY A 100 17.51 5.02 -12.19
CA GLY A 100 16.40 4.07 -11.96
C GLY A 100 15.82 3.42 -13.23
N GLY A 101 16.14 3.95 -14.41
CA GLY A 101 15.57 3.46 -15.67
C GLY A 101 14.04 3.60 -15.69
N LEU A 102 13.36 2.66 -16.35
CA LEU A 102 11.91 2.72 -16.57
C LEU A 102 11.08 2.39 -15.32
N TYR A 103 11.60 1.52 -14.43
CA TYR A 103 10.81 0.86 -13.39
C TYR A 103 11.24 1.18 -11.95
N HIS A 104 12.07 2.21 -11.77
CA HIS A 104 12.44 2.75 -10.46
C HIS A 104 12.54 4.29 -10.50
N SER A 105 11.67 4.94 -11.27
CA SER A 105 11.73 6.38 -11.51
C SER A 105 10.37 7.07 -11.65
N GLN A 106 9.27 6.31 -11.62
CA GLN A 106 7.96 6.85 -11.97
C GLN A 106 7.37 7.77 -10.89
N SER A 107 6.52 8.67 -11.36
CA SER A 107 5.68 9.58 -10.57
C SER A 107 4.23 9.35 -11.01
N PRO A 108 3.51 8.37 -10.43
CA PRO A 108 2.21 7.92 -10.93
C PRO A 108 1.02 8.71 -10.36
N GLU A 109 1.25 9.81 -9.64
CA GLU A 109 0.20 10.55 -8.92
C GLU A 109 -0.96 10.99 -9.83
N ALA A 110 -0.69 11.33 -11.10
CA ALA A 110 -1.73 11.72 -12.04
C ALA A 110 -2.73 10.59 -12.34
N TYR A 111 -2.31 9.33 -12.32
CA TYR A 111 -3.20 8.18 -12.51
C TYR A 111 -4.20 8.06 -11.34
N PHE A 112 -3.79 8.45 -10.13
CA PHE A 112 -4.63 8.40 -8.94
C PHE A 112 -5.43 9.69 -8.72
N ALA A 113 -4.93 10.85 -9.18
CA ALA A 113 -5.56 12.15 -8.99
C ALA A 113 -6.97 12.23 -9.61
N HIS A 114 -7.27 11.42 -10.63
CA HIS A 114 -8.59 11.34 -11.25
C HIS A 114 -9.56 10.35 -10.56
N THR A 115 -9.22 9.85 -9.38
CA THR A 115 -10.06 8.89 -8.63
C THR A 115 -10.61 9.53 -7.35
N PRO A 116 -11.88 9.99 -7.32
CA PRO A 116 -12.52 10.47 -6.11
C PRO A 116 -12.56 9.38 -5.03
N GLY A 117 -12.22 9.75 -3.79
CA GLY A 117 -12.21 8.85 -2.63
C GLY A 117 -10.81 8.46 -2.15
N LEU A 118 -9.76 8.72 -2.93
CA LEU A 118 -8.36 8.57 -2.53
C LEU A 118 -7.74 9.90 -2.10
N LYS A 119 -6.63 9.82 -1.36
CA LYS A 119 -5.72 10.92 -1.00
C LYS A 119 -4.28 10.44 -1.03
#